data_AF-A0A654TPC7-F1
#
_entry.id   AF-A0A654TPC7-F1
#
_cell.length_a   1.000
_cell.length_b   1.000
_cell.length_c   1.000
_cell.angle_alpha   90.00
_cell.angle_beta   90.00
_cell.angle_gamma   90.00
#
_symmetry.space_group_name_H-M   'P 1'
#
loop_
_entity.id
_entity.type
_entity.pdbx_description
1 polymer ?
#
loop_
_entity_poly.entity_id
_entity_poly.type
_entity_poly.pdbx_seq_one_letter_code
_entity_poly.pdbx_strand_id
1 'polypeptide(L)' 'MHHGAVLEGAWGSGEATADHGADRTAVNVADGDAALALLRAELRPGDVVLVKASNAAGLGAVADALVADDTCGSVRP' A
#
# COMPACT_ATOMS: atom_id res chain seq x y z
N MET A 1 -13.55 -10.73 -14.42
CA MET A 1 -12.37 -10.27 -15.20
C MET A 1 -11.67 -9.22 -14.36
N HIS A 2 -10.59 -9.59 -13.68
CA HIS A 2 -9.76 -8.64 -12.91
C HIS A 2 -8.71 -8.07 -13.86
N HIS A 3 -8.89 -6.82 -14.29
CA HIS A 3 -7.80 -6.06 -14.91
C HIS A 3 -6.93 -5.51 -13.78
N GLY A 4 -6.09 -6.36 -13.20
CA GLY A 4 -4.95 -5.87 -12.43
C GLY A 4 -4.06 -5.00 -13.33
N ALA A 5 -3.37 -4.02 -12.76
CA ALA A 5 -2.30 -3.34 -13.48
C ALA A 5 -1.21 -4.38 -13.80
N VAL A 6 -1.23 -4.92 -15.02
CA VAL A 6 -0.14 -5.74 -15.52
C VAL A 6 0.98 -4.77 -15.86
N LEU A 7 1.99 -4.72 -14.99
CA LEU A 7 3.28 -4.14 -15.33
C LEU A 7 4.23 -5.32 -15.55
N GLU A 8 4.74 -5.43 -16.78
CA GLU A 8 5.87 -6.30 -17.09
C GLU A 8 7.04 -5.84 -16.18
N GLY A 9 7.30 -6.61 -15.11
CA GLY A 9 8.28 -6.28 -14.07
C GLY A 9 7.70 -5.50 -12.88
N ALA A 10 6.69 -6.03 -12.20
CA ALA A 10 6.13 -5.46 -10.97
C ALA A 10 7.17 -5.39 -9.82
N TRP A 11 8.05 -4.39 -9.92
CA TRP A 11 8.85 -3.67 -8.93
C TRP A 11 9.52 -4.47 -7.81
N GLY A 12 10.38 -5.42 -8.21
CA GLY A 12 11.35 -6.09 -7.33
C GLY A 12 12.72 -6.36 -7.98
N SER A 13 12.99 -5.86 -9.19
CA SER A 13 14.22 -6.19 -9.93
C SER A 13 15.29 -5.08 -9.98
N GLY A 14 15.12 -4.00 -9.21
CA GLY A 14 16.17 -3.01 -8.98
C GLY A 14 16.43 -2.90 -7.48
N GLU A 15 17.44 -3.64 -7.01
CA GLU A 15 18.07 -3.49 -5.68
C GLU A 15 17.08 -3.09 -4.57
N ALA A 16 16.18 -4.02 -4.21
CA ALA A 16 15.70 -4.05 -2.84
C ALA A 16 16.95 -4.20 -1.97
N THR A 17 17.36 -3.11 -1.31
CA THR A 17 18.28 -3.20 -0.17
C THR A 17 17.81 -4.37 0.69
N ALA A 18 18.76 -5.25 1.01
CA ALA A 18 18.59 -6.70 1.19
C ALA A 18 17.69 -7.20 2.35
N ASP A 19 16.70 -6.43 2.78
CA ASP A 19 15.77 -6.75 3.87
C ASP A 19 14.26 -6.67 3.49
N HIS A 20 13.90 -6.19 2.28
CA HIS A 20 12.48 -6.03 1.90
C HIS A 20 12.03 -7.09 0.89
N GLY A 21 11.68 -8.27 1.41
CA GLY A 21 11.05 -9.35 0.66
C GLY A 21 9.60 -9.00 0.31
N ALA A 22 9.38 -8.48 -0.90
CA ALA A 22 8.05 -8.43 -1.50
C ALA A 22 8.07 -9.17 -2.84
N ASP A 23 8.28 -10.49 -2.79
CA ASP A 23 7.89 -11.41 -3.86
C ASP A 23 6.36 -11.57 -3.82
N ARG A 24 5.62 -10.49 -4.07
CA ARG A 24 4.15 -10.54 -4.11
C ARG A 24 3.60 -9.85 -5.33
N THR A 25 2.82 -10.64 -6.06
CA THR A 25 1.88 -10.20 -7.07
C THR A 25 0.64 -9.57 -6.41
N ALA A 26 -0.17 -8.85 -7.18
CA ALA A 26 -1.31 -8.09 -6.67
C ALA A 26 -2.26 -8.92 -5.77
N VAL A 27 -2.65 -8.35 -4.62
CA VAL A 27 -3.60 -8.95 -3.68
C VAL A 27 -4.98 -8.32 -3.86
N ASN A 28 -6.02 -9.15 -4.00
CA ASN A 28 -7.40 -8.68 -4.02
C ASN A 28 -7.99 -8.72 -2.61
N VAL A 29 -8.68 -7.64 -2.23
CA VAL A 29 -9.33 -7.49 -0.93
C VAL A 29 -10.80 -7.14 -1.12
N ALA A 30 -11.62 -7.46 -0.11
CA ALA A 30 -13.07 -7.31 -0.18
C ALA A 30 -13.52 -5.85 -0.31
N ASP A 31 -12.88 -4.95 0.45
CA ASP A 31 -13.21 -3.52 0.52
C ASP A 31 -12.03 -2.68 1.05
N GLY A 32 -12.26 -1.39 1.28
CA GLY A 32 -11.26 -0.45 1.79
C GLY A 32 -10.80 -0.73 3.22
N ASP A 33 -11.67 -1.27 4.08
CA ASP A 33 -11.30 -1.59 5.46
C ASP A 33 -10.37 -2.80 5.51
N ALA A 34 -10.66 -3.82 4.69
CA ALA A 34 -9.77 -4.96 4.48
C ALA A 34 -8.42 -4.53 3.90
N ALA A 35 -8.41 -3.58 2.96
CA ALA A 35 -7.18 -3.01 2.42
C ALA A 35 -6.35 -2.33 3.51
N LEU A 36 -6.99 -1.50 4.34
CA LEU A 36 -6.33 -0.76 5.41
C LEU A 36 -5.74 -1.69 6.49
N ALA A 37 -6.48 -2.74 6.86
CA ALA A 37 -6.00 -3.74 7.82
C ALA A 37 -4.75 -4.47 7.30
N LEU A 38 -4.73 -4.85 6.03
CA LEU A 38 -3.57 -5.48 5.40
C LEU A 38 -2.36 -4.53 5.36
N LEU A 39 -2.56 -3.28 4.92
CA LEU A 39 -1.49 -2.29 4.84
C LEU A 39 -0.88 -1.99 6.21
N ARG A 40 -1.69 -1.85 7.26
CA ARG A 40 -1.20 -1.63 8.62
C ARG A 40 -0.35 -2.78 9.16
N ALA A 41 -0.64 -4.01 8.72
CA ALA A 41 0.12 -5.19 9.15
C ALA A 41 1.48 -5.30 8.44
N GLU A 42 1.63 -4.67 7.27
CA GLU A 42 2.79 -4.86 6.39
C GLU A 42 3.71 -3.64 6.31
N LEU A 43 3.17 -2.43 6.44
CA LEU A 43 3.93 -1.20 6.32
C LEU A 43 4.84 -0.99 7.53
N ARG A 44 6.05 -0.52 7.24
CA ARG A 44 7.06 -0.11 8.20
C ARG A 44 7.29 1.40 8.10
N PRO A 45 7.80 2.04 9.18
CA PRO A 45 8.19 3.44 9.11
C PRO A 45 9.19 3.70 7.98
N GLY A 46 8.90 4.67 7.12
CA GLY A 46 9.70 5.01 5.95
C GLY A 46 9.23 4.38 4.63
N ASP A 47 8.27 3.46 4.68
CA ASP A 47 7.65 2.92 3.47
C ASP A 47 6.81 3.99 2.74
N VAL A 48 6.74 3.88 1.41
CA VAL A 48 5.99 4.80 0.55
C VAL A 48 4.83 4.06 -0.10
N VAL A 49 3.61 4.57 0.07
CA VAL A 49 2.39 4.00 -0.50
C VAL A 49 1.87 4.86 -1.64
N LEU A 50 1.76 4.30 -2.84
CA LEU A 50 1.07 4.92 -3.96
C LEU A 50 -0.37 4.43 -4.05
N VAL A 51 -1.33 5.31 -3.72
CA VAL A 51 -2.75 5.01 -3.89
C VAL A 51 -3.20 5.47 -5.28
N LYS A 52 -3.72 4.54 -6.08
CA LYS A 52 -4.34 4.84 -7.38
C LYS A 52 -5.82 4.47 -7.34
N ALA A 53 -6.67 5.47 -7.50
CA ALA A 53 -8.11 5.30 -7.56
C ALA A 53 -8.72 6.29 -8.54
N SER A 54 -9.80 5.88 -9.21
CA SER A 54 -10.77 6.86 -9.71
C SER A 54 -11.68 7.27 -8.54
N ASN A 55 -12.17 8.51 -8.52
CA ASN A 55 -12.94 9.06 -7.40
C ASN A 55 -14.12 8.17 -6.93
N ALA A 56 -14.71 7.39 -7.83
CA ALA A 56 -15.82 6.48 -7.51
C ALA A 56 -15.42 5.22 -6.71
N ALA A 57 -14.13 4.86 -6.68
CA ALA A 57 -13.66 3.61 -6.06
C ALA A 57 -13.39 3.71 -4.55
N GLY A 58 -13.55 4.88 -3.93
CA GLY A 58 -13.53 5.04 -2.46
C GLY A 58 -12.18 4.87 -1.76
N LEU A 59 -11.10 4.55 -2.48
CA LEU A 59 -9.76 4.38 -1.90
C LEU A 59 -9.10 5.67 -1.38
N GLY A 60 -9.67 6.85 -1.66
CA GLY A 60 -9.21 8.12 -1.06
C GLY A 60 -9.29 8.08 0.47
N ALA A 61 -10.37 7.51 1.02
CA ALA A 61 -10.52 7.36 2.47
C ALA A 61 -9.47 6.44 3.09
N VAL A 62 -8.98 5.44 2.35
CA VAL A 62 -7.88 4.57 2.80
C VAL A 62 -6.57 5.35 2.86
N ALA A 63 -6.30 6.20 1.86
CA ALA A 63 -5.13 7.07 1.86
C ALA A 63 -5.15 8.05 3.05
N ASP A 64 -6.30 8.69 3.29
CA ASP A 64 -6.46 9.63 4.41
C ASP A 64 -6.24 8.96 5.77
N ALA A 65 -6.74 7.74 5.95
CA ALA A 65 -6.54 6.96 7.17
C ALA A 65 -5.07 6.60 7.42
N LEU A 66 -4.32 6.23 6.37
CA LEU A 66 -2.89 5.92 6.50
C LEU A 66 -2.05 7.15 6.89
N VAL A 67 -2.40 8.33 6.35
CA VAL A 67 -1.74 9.60 6.73
C VAL A 67 -2.07 9.96 8.18
N ALA A 68 -3.31 9.77 8.61
CA ALA A 68 -3.69 10.01 10.00
C ALA A 68 -2.93 9.08 10.97
N ASP A 69 -2.73 7.81 10.62
CA ASP A 69 -1.94 6.88 11.42
C ASP A 69 -0.47 7.29 11.51
N ASP A 70 0.15 7.70 10.39
CA ASP A 70 1.53 8.20 10.37
C ASP A 70 1.69 9.44 11.24
N THR A 71 0.79 10.42 11.13
CA THR A 71 0.86 11.62 11.98
C THR A 71 0.66 11.34 13.47
N CYS A 72 -0.07 10.27 13.84
CA CYS A 72 -0.19 9.81 15.23
C CYS A 72 1.10 9.14 15.74
N GLY A 73 1.78 8.37 14.89
CA GLY A 73 3.04 7.67 15.22
C GLY A 73 4.32 8.50 15.05
N SER A 74 4.28 9.57 14.26
CA SER A 74 5.43 10.38 13.83
C SER A 74 5.69 11.60 14.74
N VAL A 75 5.10 11.66 15.94
CA VAL A 75 5.55 12.60 16.98
C VAL A 75 7.00 12.25 17.35
N ARG A 76 7.94 12.86 16.64
CA ARG A 76 9.34 12.96 17.03
C ARG A 76 9.53 14.28 17.79
N PRO A 77 10.15 14.26 18.98
CA PRO A 77 10.56 15.48 19.67
C PRO A 77 11.63 16.25 18.89
#